data_AF-A0A932DSI7-F1
#
_entry.id   AF-A0A932DSI7-F1
#
_cell.length_a   1.000
_cell.length_b   1.000
_cell.length_c   1.000
_cell.angle_alpha   90.00
_cell.angle_beta   90.00
_cell.angle_gamma   90.00
#
_symmetry.space_group_name_H-M   'P 1'
#
loop_
_entity.id
_entity.type
_entity.pdbx_description
1 polymer ?
#
loop_
_entity_poly.entity_id
_entity_poly.type
_entity_poly.pdbx_seq_one_letter_code
_entity_poly.pdbx_strand_id
1 'polypeptide(L)'
;GRLVAAWRPVLLAAFFMVALNPTLLNLDVGFQLSFLAVLGIIYFKNFWGRILFWIPVKMIRELVTLSMAAQTTTWPIILYNFGSLSVIGPVANVFVVPVLTPVMFLGLGFMLTSPVPFLSPLFLWPVWLILKITIKLVGFFSSLGWASADLGKSGWAVFMFYPALYLFWKYLENRGYNDPVN
;
A
#
# COMPACT_ATOMS: atom_id res chain seq x y z
N GLY A 1 -11.62 20.66 -7.97
CA GLY A 1 -12.12 19.78 -9.04
C GLY A 1 -11.88 18.29 -8.79
N ARG A 2 -10.63 17.79 -8.89
CA ARG A 2 -10.32 16.34 -8.93
C ARG A 2 -10.19 15.61 -7.57
N LEU A 3 -9.84 16.28 -6.48
CA LEU A 3 -9.69 15.63 -5.16
C LEU A 3 -11.04 15.33 -4.47
N VAL A 4 -12.05 16.17 -4.73
CA VAL A 4 -13.43 15.99 -4.22
C VAL A 4 -14.13 14.76 -4.84
N ALA A 5 -13.55 14.15 -5.87
CA ALA A 5 -14.11 12.99 -6.55
C ALA A 5 -13.51 11.64 -6.12
N ALA A 6 -12.37 11.60 -5.42
CA ALA A 6 -11.69 10.33 -5.12
C ALA A 6 -12.22 9.63 -3.85
N TRP A 7 -12.66 10.37 -2.84
CA TRP A 7 -13.19 9.80 -1.58
C TRP A 7 -14.60 9.20 -1.74
N ARG A 8 -15.41 9.75 -2.65
CA ARG A 8 -16.78 9.29 -2.95
C ARG A 8 -16.86 7.83 -3.45
N PRO A 9 -16.10 7.42 -4.50
CA PRO A 9 -16.11 6.04 -4.96
C PRO A 9 -15.51 5.09 -3.92
N VAL A 10 -14.56 5.57 -3.10
CA VAL A 10 -13.99 4.79 -1.99
C VAL A 10 -15.08 4.50 -0.94
N LEU A 11 -15.84 5.51 -0.52
CA LEU A 11 -16.98 5.31 0.39
C LEU A 11 -18.08 4.44 -0.24
N LEU A 12 -18.37 4.62 -1.52
CA LEU A 12 -19.36 3.82 -2.22
C LEU A 12 -18.95 2.34 -2.27
N ALA A 13 -17.69 2.06 -2.59
CA ALA A 13 -17.14 0.71 -2.58
C ALA A 13 -17.20 0.10 -1.18
N ALA A 14 -16.80 0.84 -0.14
CA ALA A 14 -16.92 0.38 1.24
C ALA A 14 -18.37 0.11 1.65
N PHE A 15 -19.31 0.97 1.26
CA PHE A 15 -20.73 0.78 1.53
C PHE A 15 -21.26 -0.54 0.94
N PHE A 16 -20.99 -0.81 -0.34
CA PHE A 16 -21.41 -2.06 -0.98
C PHE A 16 -20.71 -3.29 -0.37
N MET A 17 -19.41 -3.20 -0.08
CA MET A 17 -18.68 -4.30 0.54
C MET A 17 -19.24 -4.64 1.93
N VAL A 18 -19.47 -3.63 2.78
CA VAL A 18 -20.06 -3.81 4.11
C VAL A 18 -21.52 -4.26 4.04
N ALA A 19 -22.30 -3.77 3.09
CA ALA A 19 -23.69 -4.19 2.89
C ALA A 19 -23.79 -5.67 2.47
N LEU A 20 -22.82 -6.18 1.71
CA LEU A 20 -22.77 -7.59 1.32
C LEU A 20 -22.26 -8.49 2.44
N ASN A 21 -21.31 -8.00 3.26
CA ASN A 21 -20.84 -8.76 4.41
C ASN A 21 -20.46 -7.84 5.59
N PRO A 22 -21.34 -7.70 6.60
CA PRO A 22 -21.10 -6.80 7.72
C PRO A 22 -19.95 -7.25 8.63
N THR A 23 -19.48 -8.50 8.52
CA THR A 23 -18.32 -8.97 9.29
C THR A 23 -16.97 -8.51 8.75
N LEU A 24 -16.92 -7.95 7.53
CA LEU A 24 -15.68 -7.46 6.90
C LEU A 24 -14.98 -6.39 7.74
N LEU A 25 -15.74 -5.53 8.42
CA LEU A 25 -15.17 -4.45 9.24
C LEU A 25 -14.39 -4.95 10.45
N ASN A 26 -14.76 -6.10 11.02
CA ASN A 26 -14.17 -6.62 12.25
C ASN A 26 -13.20 -7.79 12.02
N LEU A 27 -13.41 -8.60 10.97
CA LEU A 27 -12.66 -9.84 10.77
C LEU A 27 -11.65 -9.76 9.61
N ASP A 28 -11.76 -8.78 8.73
CA ASP A 28 -10.89 -8.68 7.56
C ASP A 28 -9.88 -7.52 7.69
N VAL A 29 -8.72 -7.85 8.25
CA VAL A 29 -7.58 -6.93 8.36
C VAL A 29 -7.11 -6.46 6.99
N GLY A 30 -7.25 -7.29 5.95
CA GLY A 30 -6.87 -6.94 4.57
C GLY A 30 -7.74 -5.81 4.02
N PHE A 31 -9.04 -5.87 4.25
CA PHE A 31 -9.98 -4.81 3.89
C PHE A 31 -9.63 -3.49 4.60
N GLN A 32 -9.40 -3.53 5.92
CA GLN A 32 -9.02 -2.35 6.70
C GLN A 32 -7.74 -1.69 6.16
N LEU A 33 -6.70 -2.49 5.92
CA LEU A 33 -5.41 -2.02 5.41
C LEU A 33 -5.55 -1.38 4.02
N SER A 34 -6.31 -2.00 3.12
CA SER A 34 -6.51 -1.49 1.76
C SER A 34 -7.27 -0.16 1.76
N PHE A 35 -8.38 -0.09 2.50
CA PHE A 35 -9.18 1.13 2.60
C PHE A 35 -8.39 2.29 3.20
N LEU A 36 -7.66 2.04 4.28
CA LEU A 36 -6.82 3.04 4.92
C LEU A 36 -5.65 3.46 4.06
N ALA A 37 -5.00 2.54 3.35
CA ALA A 37 -3.95 2.88 2.40
C ALA A 37 -4.44 3.87 1.34
N VAL A 38 -5.64 3.65 0.79
CA VAL A 38 -6.24 4.55 -0.20
C VAL A 38 -6.54 5.91 0.41
N LEU A 39 -7.12 5.97 1.62
CA LEU A 39 -7.35 7.24 2.33
C LEU A 39 -6.02 7.96 2.61
N GLY A 40 -5.00 7.24 3.05
CA GLY A 40 -3.66 7.76 3.28
C GLY A 40 -3.06 8.38 2.03
N ILE A 41 -3.19 7.70 0.88
CA ILE A 41 -2.76 8.24 -0.41
C ILE A 41 -3.54 9.51 -0.76
N ILE A 42 -4.86 9.55 -0.58
CA ILE A 42 -5.66 10.74 -0.92
C ILE A 42 -5.23 11.96 -0.09
N TYR A 43 -4.99 11.77 1.21
CA TYR A 43 -4.73 12.87 2.14
C TYR A 43 -3.25 13.23 2.31
N PHE A 44 -2.33 12.25 2.29
CA PHE A 44 -0.91 12.47 2.61
C PHE A 44 0.03 12.44 1.40
N LYS A 45 -0.45 12.11 0.19
CA LYS A 45 0.39 12.09 -1.02
C LYS A 45 1.07 13.44 -1.28
N ASN A 46 0.34 14.55 -1.16
CA ASN A 46 0.90 15.88 -1.43
C ASN A 46 1.97 16.27 -0.39
N PHE A 47 1.74 15.93 0.88
CA PHE A 47 2.70 16.12 1.96
C PHE A 47 4.02 15.37 1.70
N TRP A 48 3.94 14.08 1.46
CA TRP A 48 5.12 13.27 1.15
C TRP A 48 5.78 13.68 -0.16
N GLY A 49 5.00 14.10 -1.16
CA GLY A 49 5.53 14.58 -2.44
C GLY A 49 6.38 15.84 -2.31
N ARG A 50 6.03 16.76 -1.41
CA ARG A 50 6.83 17.96 -1.12
C ARG A 50 8.10 17.63 -0.33
N ILE A 51 8.01 16.72 0.64
CA ILE A 51 9.19 16.26 1.42
C ILE A 51 10.17 15.51 0.51
N LEU A 52 9.66 14.63 -0.36
CA LEU A 52 10.45 13.79 -1.25
C LEU A 52 10.81 14.48 -2.57
N PHE A 53 10.71 15.82 -2.64
CA PHE A 53 11.08 16.59 -3.84
C PHE A 53 12.52 16.36 -4.28
N TRP A 54 13.44 16.12 -3.33
CA TRP A 54 14.85 15.83 -3.55
C TRP A 54 15.16 14.58 -4.41
N ILE A 55 14.19 13.68 -4.64
CA ILE A 55 14.40 12.48 -5.48
C ILE A 55 14.29 12.91 -6.95
N PRO A 56 15.38 12.80 -7.74
CA PRO A 56 15.41 13.30 -9.11
C PRO A 56 14.58 12.44 -10.07
N VAL A 57 14.48 11.13 -9.82
CA VAL A 57 13.76 10.20 -10.68
C VAL A 57 12.27 10.21 -10.34
N LYS A 58 11.45 10.78 -11.24
CA LYS A 58 10.00 10.95 -11.05
C LYS A 58 9.27 9.65 -10.70
N MET A 59 9.58 8.55 -11.39
CA MET A 59 8.95 7.24 -11.16
C MET A 59 9.23 6.73 -9.74
N ILE A 60 10.50 6.77 -9.31
CA ILE A 60 10.90 6.34 -7.96
C ILE A 60 10.25 7.23 -6.92
N ARG A 61 10.27 8.56 -7.13
CA ARG A 61 9.63 9.52 -6.24
C ARG A 61 8.15 9.22 -6.05
N GLU A 62 7.42 8.95 -7.12
CA GLU A 62 6.00 8.61 -7.05
C GLU A 62 5.75 7.31 -6.28
N LEU A 63 6.51 6.24 -6.55
CA LEU A 63 6.36 4.96 -5.86
C LEU A 63 6.66 5.06 -4.36
N VAL A 64 7.72 5.77 -3.98
CA VAL A 64 8.07 6.01 -2.57
C VAL A 64 7.03 6.90 -1.91
N THR A 65 6.59 7.97 -2.58
CA THR A 65 5.56 8.89 -2.05
C THR A 65 4.25 8.15 -1.78
N LEU A 66 3.79 7.32 -2.72
CA LEU A 66 2.57 6.53 -2.56
C LEU A 66 2.72 5.50 -1.42
N SER A 67 3.87 4.83 -1.34
CA SER A 67 4.14 3.86 -0.27
C SER A 67 4.17 4.52 1.10
N MET A 68 4.84 5.66 1.24
CA MET A 68 4.88 6.43 2.48
C MET A 68 3.48 6.93 2.89
N ALA A 69 2.71 7.48 1.95
CA ALA A 69 1.37 7.98 2.22
C ALA A 69 0.40 6.87 2.65
N ALA A 70 0.48 5.69 2.04
CA ALA A 70 -0.29 4.53 2.48
C ALA A 70 0.14 4.05 3.87
N GLN A 71 1.46 3.94 4.09
CA GLN A 71 2.03 3.44 5.33
C GLN A 71 1.71 4.31 6.55
N THR A 72 1.67 5.64 6.40
CA THR A 72 1.31 6.53 7.51
C THR A 72 -0.05 6.21 8.14
N THR A 73 -1.00 5.73 7.34
CA THR A 73 -2.35 5.39 7.81
C THR A 73 -2.53 3.91 8.17
N THR A 74 -1.68 3.01 7.65
CA THR A 74 -1.79 1.57 7.89
C THR A 74 -0.90 1.07 9.03
N TRP A 75 0.16 1.80 9.40
CA TRP A 75 1.06 1.44 10.50
C TRP A 75 0.36 1.05 11.81
N PRO A 76 -0.68 1.77 12.30
CA PRO A 76 -1.32 1.42 13.57
C PRO A 76 -1.97 0.04 13.54
N ILE A 77 -2.61 -0.31 12.42
CA ILE A 77 -3.28 -1.60 12.25
C ILE A 77 -2.28 -2.71 12.01
N ILE A 78 -1.18 -2.42 11.29
CA ILE A 78 -0.08 -3.37 11.12
C ILE A 78 0.54 -3.69 12.48
N LEU A 79 0.81 -2.68 13.30
CA LEU A 79 1.31 -2.84 14.67
C LEU A 79 0.36 -3.62 15.56
N TYR A 80 -0.94 -3.32 15.50
CA TYR A 80 -1.96 -3.99 16.30
C TYR A 80 -2.05 -5.50 15.99
N ASN A 81 -2.08 -5.86 14.70
CA ASN A 81 -2.29 -7.24 14.28
C ASN A 81 -1.01 -8.06 14.26
N PHE A 82 0.05 -7.49 13.69
CA PHE A 82 1.31 -8.20 13.39
C PHE A 82 2.44 -7.88 14.37
N GLY A 83 2.41 -6.72 15.06
CA GLY A 83 3.45 -6.31 16.01
C GLY A 83 4.78 -5.86 15.39
N SER A 84 4.94 -6.00 14.07
CA SER A 84 6.16 -5.67 13.34
C SER A 84 5.90 -4.63 12.25
N LEU A 85 6.77 -3.63 12.14
CA LEU A 85 6.75 -2.63 11.07
C LEU A 85 7.93 -2.81 10.11
N SER A 86 7.63 -2.88 8.81
CA SER A 86 8.65 -2.95 7.76
C SER A 86 9.17 -1.56 7.41
N VAL A 87 10.33 -1.17 7.96
CA VAL A 87 11.01 0.10 7.67
C VAL A 87 11.53 0.13 6.23
N ILE A 88 11.97 -1.02 5.72
CA ILE A 88 12.47 -1.15 4.34
C ILE A 88 11.33 -1.13 3.30
N GLY A 89 10.07 -1.17 3.75
CA GLY A 89 8.88 -1.36 2.91
C GLY A 89 8.76 -0.38 1.75
N PRO A 90 8.90 0.96 1.96
CA PRO A 90 8.82 1.92 0.87
C PRO A 90 9.89 1.72 -0.21
N VAL A 91 11.10 1.31 0.18
CA VAL A 91 12.21 1.07 -0.76
C VAL A 91 12.01 -0.26 -1.50
N ALA A 92 11.64 -1.31 -0.78
CA ALA A 92 11.34 -2.62 -1.39
C ALA A 92 10.21 -2.50 -2.42
N ASN A 93 9.18 -1.70 -2.13
CA ASN A 93 8.06 -1.47 -3.05
C ASN A 93 8.49 -0.84 -4.39
N VAL A 94 9.56 -0.03 -4.42
CA VAL A 94 10.08 0.52 -5.69
C VAL A 94 10.51 -0.58 -6.65
N PHE A 95 11.06 -1.69 -6.13
CA PHE A 95 11.50 -2.82 -6.94
C PHE A 95 10.39 -3.84 -7.14
N VAL A 96 9.60 -4.11 -6.11
CA VAL A 96 8.57 -5.16 -6.14
C VAL A 96 7.35 -4.74 -6.97
N VAL A 97 6.84 -3.52 -6.81
CA VAL A 97 5.59 -3.08 -7.47
C VAL A 97 5.68 -3.11 -9.01
N PRO A 98 6.76 -2.60 -9.66
CA PRO A 98 6.90 -2.70 -11.11
C PRO A 98 6.98 -4.14 -11.60
N VAL A 99 7.59 -5.03 -10.81
CA VAL A 99 7.75 -6.45 -11.16
C VAL A 99 6.43 -7.22 -11.02
N LEU A 100 5.58 -6.84 -10.07
CA LEU A 100 4.25 -7.45 -9.89
C LEU A 100 3.30 -7.13 -11.04
N THR A 101 3.46 -6.00 -11.72
CA THR A 101 2.54 -5.59 -12.79
C THR A 101 2.57 -6.56 -13.99
N PRO A 102 3.73 -6.95 -14.56
CA PRO A 102 3.82 -8.04 -15.53
C PRO A 102 3.28 -9.37 -15.02
N VAL A 103 3.52 -9.71 -13.75
CA VAL A 103 3.04 -10.96 -13.15
C VAL A 103 1.52 -11.02 -13.17
N MET A 104 0.83 -9.91 -12.87
CA MET A 104 -0.63 -9.85 -12.95
C MET A 104 -1.14 -10.11 -14.37
N PHE A 105 -0.54 -9.48 -15.40
CA PHE A 105 -0.94 -9.71 -16.79
C PHE A 105 -0.67 -11.14 -17.27
N LEU A 106 0.49 -11.69 -16.91
CA LEU A 106 0.83 -13.07 -17.24
C LEU A 106 -0.08 -14.07 -16.50
N GLY A 107 -0.45 -13.79 -15.25
CA GLY A 107 -1.40 -14.58 -14.48
C GLY A 107 -2.81 -14.57 -15.08
N LEU A 108 -3.26 -13.40 -15.57
CA LEU A 108 -4.50 -13.31 -16.34
C LEU A 108 -4.42 -14.10 -17.64
N GLY A 109 -3.31 -13.99 -18.38
CA GLY A 109 -3.05 -14.79 -19.58
C GLY A 109 -3.08 -16.30 -19.29
N PHE A 110 -2.50 -16.73 -18.16
CA PHE A 110 -2.58 -18.11 -17.69
C PHE A 110 -4.03 -18.53 -17.41
N MET A 111 -4.82 -17.73 -16.68
CA MET A 111 -6.22 -18.05 -16.41
C MET A 111 -7.03 -18.26 -17.70
N LEU A 112 -6.84 -17.39 -18.69
CA LEU A 112 -7.54 -17.49 -19.98
C LEU A 112 -7.10 -18.70 -20.82
N THR A 113 -5.85 -19.11 -20.70
CA THR A 113 -5.26 -20.24 -21.45
C THR A 113 -5.25 -21.56 -20.66
N SER A 114 -5.74 -21.55 -19.43
CA SER A 114 -5.86 -22.73 -18.58
C SER A 114 -6.64 -23.90 -19.21
N PRO A 115 -7.65 -23.69 -20.09
CA PRO A 115 -8.33 -24.79 -20.74
C PRO A 115 -7.49 -25.51 -21.81
N VAL A 116 -6.38 -24.92 -22.27
CA VAL A 116 -5.53 -25.47 -23.34
C VAL A 116 -4.16 -25.84 -22.77
N PRO A 117 -3.89 -27.13 -22.49
CA PRO A 117 -2.73 -27.58 -21.72
C PRO A 117 -1.36 -27.20 -22.31
N PHE A 118 -1.29 -26.96 -23.62
CA PHE A 118 -0.06 -26.60 -24.31
C PHE A 118 0.30 -25.11 -24.18
N LEU A 119 -0.69 -24.23 -24.03
CA LEU A 119 -0.45 -22.78 -23.88
C LEU A 119 -0.22 -22.37 -22.42
N SER A 120 -0.78 -23.09 -21.46
CA SER A 120 -0.66 -22.73 -20.04
C SER A 120 0.81 -22.67 -19.53
N PRO A 121 1.72 -23.60 -19.91
CA PRO A 121 3.13 -23.55 -19.52
C PRO A 121 3.88 -22.32 -20.02
N LEU A 122 3.48 -21.77 -21.17
CA LEU A 122 4.11 -20.58 -21.76
C LEU A 122 3.96 -19.35 -20.86
N PHE A 123 2.82 -19.23 -20.16
CA PHE A 123 2.56 -18.15 -19.21
C PHE A 123 3.07 -18.46 -17.81
N LEU A 124 3.04 -19.73 -17.40
CA LEU A 124 3.50 -20.17 -16.07
C LEU A 124 5.00 -20.01 -15.87
N TRP A 125 5.81 -20.33 -16.89
CA TRP A 125 7.27 -20.33 -16.74
C TRP A 125 7.85 -18.92 -16.45
N PRO A 126 7.44 -17.85 -17.17
CA PRO A 126 7.82 -16.48 -16.83
C PRO A 126 7.31 -16.03 -15.46
N VAL A 127 6.07 -16.38 -15.09
CA VAL A 127 5.50 -16.05 -13.78
C VAL A 127 6.34 -16.67 -12.66
N TRP A 128 6.66 -17.95 -12.78
CA TRP A 128 7.50 -18.64 -11.81
C TRP A 128 8.89 -18.00 -11.68
N LEU A 129 9.53 -17.68 -12.80
CA LEU A 129 10.85 -17.04 -12.80
C LEU A 129 10.83 -15.69 -12.10
N ILE A 130 9.85 -14.84 -12.45
CA ILE A 130 9.71 -13.50 -11.88
C ILE A 130 9.41 -13.58 -10.38
N LEU A 131 8.49 -14.45 -9.96
CA LEU A 131 8.18 -14.65 -8.53
C LEU A 131 9.40 -15.13 -7.75
N LYS A 132 10.21 -16.04 -8.32
CA LYS A 132 11.44 -16.51 -7.69
C LYS A 132 12.46 -15.39 -7.48
N ILE A 133 12.59 -14.49 -8.45
CA ILE A 133 13.43 -13.29 -8.33
C ILE A 133 12.89 -12.37 -7.24
N THR A 134 11.58 -12.12 -7.22
CA THR A 134 10.92 -11.29 -6.19
C THR A 134 11.15 -11.86 -4.78
N ILE A 135 10.99 -13.17 -4.58
CA ILE A 135 11.22 -13.80 -3.27
C ILE A 135 12.69 -13.66 -2.86
N LYS A 136 13.64 -13.85 -3.77
CA LYS A 136 15.07 -13.62 -3.47
C LYS A 136 15.36 -12.17 -3.09
N LEU A 137 14.78 -11.21 -3.81
CA LEU A 137 14.93 -9.79 -3.51
C LEU A 137 14.35 -9.45 -2.13
N VAL A 138 13.14 -9.91 -1.83
CA VAL A 138 12.51 -9.71 -0.52
C VAL A 138 13.31 -10.42 0.59
N GLY A 139 13.82 -11.63 0.33
CA GLY A 139 14.72 -12.35 1.23
C GLY A 139 16.00 -11.57 1.55
N PHE A 140 16.59 -10.94 0.53
CA PHE A 140 17.76 -10.08 0.70
C PHE A 140 17.42 -8.86 1.58
N PHE A 141 16.33 -8.15 1.29
CA PHE A 141 15.92 -6.98 2.08
C PHE A 141 15.50 -7.34 3.50
N SER A 142 14.86 -8.49 3.72
CA SER A 142 14.44 -8.95 5.05
C SER A 142 15.60 -9.46 5.91
N SER A 143 16.72 -9.87 5.30
CA SER A 143 17.93 -10.26 6.04
C SER A 143 18.65 -9.10 6.72
N LEU A 144 18.31 -7.85 6.37
CA LEU A 144 18.84 -6.67 7.04
C LEU A 144 18.20 -6.60 8.44
N GLY A 145 19.01 -6.62 9.50
CA GLY A 145 18.52 -6.63 10.89
C GLY A 145 17.67 -5.42 11.32
N TRP A 146 17.58 -4.40 10.48
CA TRP A 146 16.77 -3.18 10.64
C TRP A 146 15.61 -3.11 9.63
N ALA A 147 15.37 -4.17 8.86
CA ALA A 147 14.30 -4.24 7.88
C ALA A 147 12.92 -4.19 8.53
N SER A 148 12.79 -4.80 9.71
CA SER A 148 11.59 -4.82 10.51
C SER A 148 11.89 -4.37 11.94
N ALA A 149 11.15 -3.36 12.42
CA ALA A 149 11.11 -3.02 13.82
C ALA A 149 10.01 -3.86 14.49
N ASP A 150 10.39 -4.80 15.35
CA ASP A 150 9.45 -5.51 16.22
C ASP A 150 9.18 -4.64 17.44
N LEU A 151 7.98 -4.06 17.49
CA LEU A 151 7.57 -3.13 18.53
C LEU A 151 6.58 -3.78 19.51
N GLY A 152 6.28 -5.07 19.31
CA GLY A 152 5.24 -5.78 20.04
C GLY A 152 3.83 -5.34 19.65
N LYS A 153 2.85 -6.18 19.98
CA LYS A 153 1.43 -5.86 19.75
C LYS A 153 0.96 -4.88 20.81
N SER A 154 0.61 -3.66 20.41
CA SER A 154 0.05 -2.65 21.31
C SER A 154 -1.35 -2.23 20.87
N GLY A 155 -2.35 -2.60 21.68
CA GLY A 155 -3.75 -2.16 21.51
C GLY A 155 -3.94 -0.65 21.60
N TRP A 156 -3.12 0.01 22.43
CA TRP A 156 -3.19 1.45 22.66
C TRP A 156 -2.65 2.28 21.49
N ALA A 157 -1.80 1.68 20.64
CA ALA A 157 -1.24 2.34 19.48
C ALA A 157 -2.36 2.82 18.53
N VAL A 158 -3.42 2.02 18.34
CA VAL A 158 -4.56 2.39 17.50
C VAL A 158 -5.32 3.59 18.08
N PHE A 159 -5.64 3.54 19.37
CA PHE A 159 -6.44 4.58 20.04
C PHE A 159 -5.74 5.94 20.11
N MET A 160 -4.42 5.97 20.29
CA MET A 160 -3.66 7.23 20.36
C MET A 160 -3.28 7.76 18.96
N PHE A 161 -3.03 6.88 18.00
CA PHE A 161 -2.45 7.27 16.72
C PHE A 161 -3.49 7.81 15.73
N TYR A 162 -4.72 7.29 15.70
CA TYR A 162 -5.74 7.83 14.79
C TYR A 162 -6.17 9.28 15.11
N PRO A 163 -6.40 9.66 16.38
CA PRO A 163 -6.63 11.07 16.73
C PRO A 163 -5.43 11.96 16.40
N ALA A 164 -4.21 11.48 16.64
CA ALA A 164 -2.99 12.20 16.29
C ALA A 164 -2.86 12.39 14.77
N LEU A 165 -3.14 11.36 13.97
CA LEU A 165 -3.21 11.45 12.50
C LEU A 165 -4.25 12.47 12.04
N TYR A 166 -5.42 12.50 12.67
CA TYR A 166 -6.48 13.45 12.33
C TYR A 166 -6.06 14.90 12.64
N LEU A 167 -5.48 15.15 13.82
CA LEU A 167 -4.94 16.46 14.17
C LEU A 167 -3.81 16.88 13.25
N PHE A 168 -2.92 15.94 12.90
CA PHE A 168 -1.83 16.17 11.97
C PHE A 168 -2.33 16.49 10.56
N TRP A 169 -3.35 15.78 10.08
CA TRP A 169 -3.99 16.08 8.81
C TRP A 169 -4.62 17.48 8.80
N LYS A 170 -5.37 17.85 9.85
CA LYS A 170 -5.96 19.19 10.00
C LYS A 170 -4.89 20.29 10.05
N TYR A 171 -3.76 20.00 10.69
CA TYR A 171 -2.60 20.89 10.71
C TYR A 171 -2.00 21.10 9.30
N LEU A 172 -1.89 20.03 8.50
CA LEU A 172 -1.41 20.11 7.13
C LEU A 172 -2.38 20.85 6.20
N GLU A 173 -3.68 20.65 6.40
CA GLU A 173 -4.74 21.37 5.67
C GLU A 173 -4.64 22.88 5.92
N ASN A 174 -4.52 23.28 7.20
CA ASN A 174 -4.34 24.68 7.59
C ASN A 174 -3.07 25.34 7.00
N ARG A 175 -2.06 24.54 6.61
CA ARG A 175 -0.81 25.01 6.00
C ARG A 175 -0.83 24.99 4.46
N GLY A 176 -1.97 24.71 3.83
CA GLY A 176 -2.09 24.65 2.36
C GLY A 176 -1.28 23.51 1.73
N TYR A 177 -0.99 22.44 2.48
CA TYR A 177 -0.26 21.28 1.97
C TYR A 177 -1.14 20.35 1.12
N ASN A 178 -2.46 20.45 1.27
CA ASN A 178 -3.43 19.70 0.46
C ASN A 178 -3.71 20.35 -0.90
N ASP A 179 -3.31 21.60 -1.11
CA ASP A 179 -3.47 22.28 -2.39
C ASP A 179 -2.56 21.65 -3.46
N PRO A 180 -3.08 21.40 -4.67
CA PRO A 180 -2.28 20.90 -5.77
C PRO A 180 -1.12 21.87 -6.00
N VAL A 181 0.10 21.35 -6.00
CA VAL A 181 1.29 22.11 -6.38
C VAL A 181 1.09 22.51 -7.85
N ASN A 182 0.81 23.79 -8.08
CA ASN A 182 0.86 24.40 -9.41
C ASN A 182 2.29 24.36 -9.93
#